data_AF-A0A533MMF6-F1
#
_entry.id   AF-A0A533MMF6-F1
#
_cell.length_a   1.000
_cell.length_b   1.000
_cell.length_c   1.000
_cell.angle_alpha   90.00
_cell.angle_beta   90.00
_cell.angle_gamma   90.00
#
_symmetry.space_group_name_H-M   'P 1'
#
loop_
_entity.id
_entity.type
_entity.pdbx_description
1 polymer ?
#
loop_
_entity_poly.entity_id
_entity_poly.type
_entity_poly.pdbx_seq_one_letter_code
_entity_poly.pdbx_strand_id
1 'polypeptide(L)'
;MLPLVLITFTEYLNNSSYKNLFFTIIALTLLGFSLHLLFASSILILLLILFKYADTKNLTVIKKGIIPLLLCIPLNTYWLGPVLFYDKTSLSTISHLNIIFFAPLTDIASVLYSTASMHGFWRGGIIYAKDIVPFTQYFFIVIFIFAVHGFLTYYKDPGIGYIVKALGVTAIIALLLGTGICGPASSVFEWMFQNVPLFNGMRDSQKFIALLVLAYAYLGCLGVQEFREDLKSVNVRRKYFATAVVVLVLISPLIYTFPMFTGFAGQVKSTDYPQEWYEVNAFLEENAGDSQLLFLPWHQYMEFSWVPNIDKKIANPASVFFTNSVIRGDNVEIGSIYSQSDKPVSKYLEYILGPGLNSNTNTNTDTKENVTNLGELLVPLNVKYVLLTKEVDWENYDELLHDQEDLELVLENDCFKVYENQYRVSHSYSVDKVVYVSGMEEFLKRSKLEDISRSVYVIDEQMAGKVLEFSDGERGLLKTRKVHSAKYCVEGTKKNLTVFTQKQDTSYPYWTMDGKEPEYQMLGFIPVFESVSGDSEADLKYKRFYKLYLPAYIVSLVSFVVLVVIFIRRHEDSFDL
;
A
#
# COMPACT_ATOMS: atom_id res chain seq x y z
N MET A 1 12.83 11.99 5.31
CA MET A 1 14.02 11.30 4.75
C MET A 1 14.72 12.07 3.64
N LEU A 2 14.02 12.78 2.74
CA LEU A 2 14.68 13.56 1.67
C LEU A 2 15.77 14.56 2.15
N PRO A 3 15.57 15.36 3.23
CA PRO A 3 16.63 16.24 3.72
C PRO A 3 17.88 15.48 4.17
N LEU A 4 17.70 14.32 4.81
CA LEU A 4 18.81 13.47 5.24
C LEU A 4 19.61 12.98 4.04
N VAL A 5 18.93 12.49 2.99
CA VAL A 5 19.58 12.06 1.74
C VAL A 5 20.35 13.23 1.10
N LEU A 6 19.75 14.42 1.02
CA LEU A 6 20.43 15.60 0.48
C LEU A 6 21.73 15.90 1.24
N ILE A 7 21.69 15.93 2.58
CA ILE A 7 22.85 16.22 3.43
C ILE A 7 23.92 15.14 3.27
N THR A 8 23.59 13.87 3.55
CA THR A 8 24.58 12.79 3.56
C THR A 8 25.19 12.57 2.18
N PHE A 9 24.37 12.65 1.12
CA PHE A 9 24.84 12.45 -0.25
C PHE A 9 25.75 13.59 -0.71
N THR A 10 25.43 14.84 -0.38
CA THR A 10 26.28 15.99 -0.73
C THR A 10 27.59 15.99 0.07
N GLU A 11 27.55 15.64 1.36
CA GLU A 11 28.75 15.43 2.18
C GLU A 11 29.65 14.35 1.61
N TYR A 12 29.09 13.23 1.14
CA TYR A 12 29.84 12.15 0.53
C TYR A 12 30.44 12.53 -0.85
N LEU A 13 29.67 13.25 -1.68
CA LEU A 13 30.15 13.76 -2.97
C LEU A 13 31.34 14.73 -2.79
N ASN A 14 31.27 15.59 -1.77
CA ASN A 14 32.33 16.55 -1.46
C ASN A 14 33.52 15.90 -0.75
N ASN A 15 33.25 15.04 0.23
CA ASN A 15 34.24 14.33 1.02
C ASN A 15 33.90 12.83 1.11
N SER A 16 34.62 12.03 0.34
CA SER A 16 34.31 10.62 0.12
C SER A 16 34.89 9.68 1.19
N SER A 17 34.62 10.02 2.45
CA SER A 17 34.98 9.18 3.60
C SER A 17 34.07 7.96 3.72
N TYR A 18 34.56 6.89 4.35
CA TYR A 18 33.75 5.70 4.67
C TYR A 18 32.55 6.03 5.56
N LYS A 19 32.72 6.99 6.48
CA LYS A 19 31.65 7.49 7.34
C LYS A 19 30.50 8.11 6.52
N ASN A 20 30.82 9.00 5.59
CA ASN A 20 29.81 9.66 4.76
C ASN A 20 29.14 8.68 3.80
N LEU A 21 29.91 7.71 3.28
CA LEU A 21 29.36 6.63 2.46
C LEU A 21 28.35 5.79 3.24
N PHE A 22 28.70 5.37 4.47
CA PHE A 22 27.82 4.61 5.35
C PHE A 22 26.49 5.33 5.58
N PHE A 23 26.52 6.59 6.03
CA PHE A 23 25.30 7.35 6.29
C PHE A 23 24.47 7.59 5.03
N THR A 24 25.12 7.78 3.87
CA THR A 24 24.43 7.89 2.59
C THR A 24 23.67 6.60 2.23
N ILE A 25 24.31 5.45 2.37
CA ILE A 25 23.68 4.15 2.06
C ILE A 25 22.51 3.88 3.01
N ILE A 26 22.66 4.17 4.31
CA ILE A 26 21.57 4.04 5.28
C ILE A 26 20.43 4.99 4.95
N ALA A 27 20.70 6.27 4.65
CA ALA A 27 19.68 7.24 4.28
C ALA A 27 18.90 6.82 3.02
N LEU A 28 19.59 6.29 2.00
CA LEU A 28 18.96 5.75 0.79
C LEU A 28 18.12 4.50 1.08
N THR A 29 18.59 3.62 1.97
CA THR A 29 17.85 2.41 2.38
C THR A 29 16.58 2.77 3.13
N LEU A 30 16.65 3.72 4.07
CA LEU A 30 15.47 4.23 4.79
C LEU A 30 14.48 4.93 3.86
N LEU A 31 14.98 5.60 2.81
CA LEU A 31 14.11 6.17 1.78
C LEU A 31 13.37 5.09 0.99
N GLY A 32 13.99 3.92 0.80
CA GLY A 32 13.42 2.75 0.13
C GLY A 32 12.15 2.19 0.79
N PHE A 33 11.84 2.54 2.04
CA PHE A 33 10.54 2.23 2.65
C PHE A 33 9.36 2.88 1.92
N SER A 34 9.61 3.91 1.09
CA SER A 34 8.63 4.45 0.16
C SER A 34 9.20 4.42 -1.26
N LEU A 35 8.69 3.48 -2.07
CA LEU A 35 9.01 3.38 -3.50
C LEU A 35 8.83 4.71 -4.24
N HIS A 36 7.81 5.47 -3.87
CA HIS A 36 7.52 6.77 -4.47
C HIS A 36 8.61 7.81 -4.17
N LEU A 37 9.07 7.88 -2.92
CA LEU A 37 10.14 8.80 -2.53
C LEU A 37 11.49 8.38 -3.11
N LEU A 38 11.74 7.08 -3.22
CA LEU A 38 12.92 6.55 -3.91
C LEU A 38 12.94 7.02 -5.38
N PHE A 39 11.83 6.84 -6.10
CA PHE A 39 11.70 7.31 -7.48
C PHE A 39 11.88 8.83 -7.58
N ALA A 40 11.19 9.61 -6.75
CA ALA A 40 11.32 11.07 -6.74
C ALA A 40 12.77 11.52 -6.44
N SER A 41 13.43 10.91 -5.46
CA SER A 41 14.81 11.27 -5.10
C SER A 41 15.84 10.98 -6.19
N SER A 42 15.56 10.05 -7.10
CA SER A 42 16.45 9.76 -8.23
C SER A 42 16.69 11.00 -9.08
N ILE A 43 15.65 11.84 -9.27
CA ILE A 43 15.74 13.12 -9.99
C ILE A 43 16.76 14.03 -9.30
N LEU A 44 16.61 14.22 -7.98
CA LEU A 44 17.50 15.07 -7.18
C LEU A 44 18.95 14.54 -7.21
N ILE A 45 19.15 13.24 -6.99
CA ILE A 45 20.47 12.61 -6.97
C ILE A 45 21.17 12.75 -8.32
N LEU A 46 20.46 12.48 -9.43
CA LEU A 46 20.99 12.65 -10.78
C LEU A 46 21.41 14.09 -11.04
N LEU A 47 20.59 15.07 -10.65
CA LEU A 47 20.91 16.48 -10.81
C LEU A 47 22.08 16.93 -9.93
N LEU A 48 22.21 16.42 -8.71
CA LEU A 48 23.37 16.69 -7.84
C LEU A 48 24.67 16.20 -8.48
N ILE A 49 24.68 14.98 -9.03
CA ILE A 49 25.84 14.42 -9.74
C ILE A 49 26.13 15.26 -10.99
N LEU A 50 25.11 15.57 -11.79
CA LEU A 50 25.23 16.31 -13.05
C LEU A 50 25.82 17.71 -12.82
N PHE A 51 25.27 18.48 -11.89
CA PHE A 51 25.75 19.84 -11.63
C PHE A 51 27.12 19.85 -10.96
N LYS A 52 27.41 18.90 -10.06
CA LYS A 52 28.76 18.77 -9.48
C LYS A 52 29.78 18.42 -10.55
N TYR A 53 29.44 17.51 -11.47
CA TYR A 53 30.27 17.22 -12.64
C TYR A 53 30.42 18.43 -13.57
N ALA A 54 29.34 19.18 -13.82
CA ALA A 54 29.39 20.36 -14.66
C ALA A 54 30.35 21.44 -14.12
N ASP A 55 30.38 21.61 -12.79
CA ASP A 55 31.22 22.61 -12.11
C ASP A 55 32.69 22.16 -12.00
N THR A 56 32.93 20.88 -11.75
CA THR A 56 34.30 20.36 -11.51
C THR A 56 34.95 19.76 -12.75
N LYS A 57 34.15 19.39 -13.77
CA LYS A 57 34.53 18.56 -14.92
C LYS A 57 35.23 17.24 -14.56
N ASN A 58 35.05 16.76 -13.33
CA ASN A 58 35.75 15.62 -12.79
C ASN A 58 34.89 14.35 -12.85
N LEU A 59 35.28 13.39 -13.70
CA LEU A 59 34.57 12.12 -13.86
C LEU A 59 34.51 11.26 -12.58
N THR A 60 35.40 11.50 -11.60
CA THR A 60 35.32 10.81 -10.30
C THR A 60 34.03 11.14 -9.54
N VAL A 61 33.40 12.30 -9.79
CA VAL A 61 32.10 12.67 -9.21
C VAL A 61 31.02 11.68 -9.63
N ILE A 62 31.00 11.25 -10.88
CA ILE A 62 30.04 10.26 -11.40
C ILE A 62 30.26 8.92 -10.70
N LYS A 63 31.52 8.47 -10.60
CA LYS A 63 31.87 7.24 -9.89
C LYS A 63 31.42 7.29 -8.43
N LYS A 64 31.73 8.39 -7.72
CA LYS A 64 31.28 8.64 -6.34
C LYS A 64 29.76 8.59 -6.26
N GLY A 65 29.03 9.26 -7.14
CA GLY A 65 27.57 9.24 -7.13
C GLY A 65 26.95 7.85 -7.31
N ILE A 66 27.56 6.99 -8.13
CA ILE A 66 27.05 5.64 -8.43
C ILE A 66 27.31 4.64 -7.30
N ILE A 67 28.45 4.73 -6.61
CA ILE A 67 28.85 3.79 -5.54
C ILE A 67 27.76 3.55 -4.48
N PRO A 68 27.20 4.58 -3.80
CA PRO A 68 26.19 4.37 -2.77
C PRO A 68 24.89 3.79 -3.35
N LEU A 69 24.55 4.11 -4.60
CA LEU A 69 23.37 3.54 -5.27
C LEU A 69 23.54 2.04 -5.48
N LEU A 70 24.71 1.60 -5.95
CA LEU A 70 25.01 0.17 -6.13
C LEU A 70 25.06 -0.59 -4.80
N LEU A 71 25.66 0.00 -3.77
CA LEU A 71 25.75 -0.63 -2.44
C LEU A 71 24.40 -0.68 -1.71
N CYS A 72 23.46 0.19 -2.09
CA CYS A 72 22.09 0.18 -1.56
C CYS A 72 21.26 -1.01 -2.08
N ILE A 73 21.53 -1.49 -3.31
CA ILE A 73 20.78 -2.61 -3.92
C ILE A 73 20.77 -3.86 -3.04
N PRO A 74 21.92 -4.44 -2.64
CA PRO A 74 21.92 -5.69 -1.90
C PRO A 74 21.25 -5.55 -0.52
N LEU A 75 21.34 -4.38 0.12
CA LEU A 75 20.61 -4.06 1.37
C LEU A 75 19.10 -4.04 1.20
N ASN A 76 18.61 -3.66 0.02
CA ASN A 76 17.19 -3.55 -0.29
C ASN A 76 16.62 -4.79 -0.99
N THR A 77 17.44 -5.85 -1.16
CA THR A 77 17.00 -7.11 -1.80
C THR A 77 15.78 -7.72 -1.12
N TYR A 78 15.61 -7.53 0.20
CA TYR A 78 14.51 -8.10 0.97
C TYR A 78 13.12 -7.71 0.43
N TRP A 79 12.98 -6.52 -0.18
CA TRP A 79 11.75 -6.11 -0.86
C TRP A 79 11.91 -6.01 -2.38
N LEU A 80 13.10 -5.65 -2.89
CA LEU A 80 13.36 -5.59 -4.33
C LEU A 80 13.17 -6.94 -5.00
N GLY A 81 13.68 -8.03 -4.40
CA GLY A 81 13.53 -9.37 -4.94
C GLY A 81 12.05 -9.75 -5.11
N PRO A 82 11.25 -9.73 -4.04
CA PRO A 82 9.82 -9.98 -4.14
C PRO A 82 9.09 -9.16 -5.20
N VAL A 83 9.39 -7.87 -5.33
CA VAL A 83 8.73 -6.97 -6.30
C VAL A 83 9.14 -7.30 -7.74
N LEU A 84 10.43 -7.54 -8.00
CA LEU A 84 10.95 -7.81 -9.35
C LEU A 84 10.56 -9.19 -9.88
N PHE A 85 10.40 -10.17 -9.00
CA PHE A 85 10.04 -11.55 -9.34
C PHE A 85 8.56 -11.86 -9.05
N TYR A 86 7.68 -10.86 -9.10
CA TYR A 86 6.24 -11.09 -8.98
C TYR A 86 5.55 -10.96 -10.34
N ASP A 87 4.94 -12.05 -10.80
CA ASP A 87 4.33 -12.13 -12.13
C ASP A 87 3.09 -11.24 -12.29
N LYS A 88 2.39 -10.94 -11.19
CA LYS A 88 1.19 -10.08 -11.16
C LYS A 88 1.32 -9.07 -10.04
N THR A 89 1.95 -7.94 -10.31
CA THR A 89 1.99 -6.84 -9.32
C THR A 89 0.66 -6.09 -9.32
N SER A 90 0.27 -5.55 -8.16
CA SER A 90 -0.89 -4.64 -8.05
C SER A 90 -0.77 -3.43 -8.98
N LEU A 91 0.44 -3.09 -9.43
CA LEU A 91 0.69 -2.06 -10.44
C LEU A 91 0.01 -2.37 -11.79
N SER A 92 -0.18 -3.63 -12.14
CA SER A 92 -0.84 -4.04 -13.39
C SER A 92 -2.33 -3.68 -13.43
N THR A 93 -2.95 -3.44 -12.28
CA THR A 93 -4.36 -3.04 -12.17
C THR A 93 -4.56 -1.53 -12.32
N ILE A 94 -3.47 -0.75 -12.28
CA ILE A 94 -3.52 0.70 -12.41
C ILE A 94 -3.75 1.07 -13.88
N SER A 95 -4.77 1.86 -14.14
CA SER A 95 -5.19 2.27 -15.48
C SER A 95 -5.19 3.80 -15.63
N HIS A 96 -5.50 4.26 -16.84
CA HIS A 96 -5.65 5.69 -17.14
C HIS A 96 -6.75 6.37 -16.30
N LEU A 97 -7.78 5.63 -15.87
CA LEU A 97 -8.83 6.16 -14.99
C LEU A 97 -8.27 6.62 -13.64
N ASN A 98 -7.18 5.99 -13.17
CA ASN A 98 -6.55 6.40 -11.93
C ASN A 98 -5.91 7.79 -12.01
N ILE A 99 -5.18 8.10 -13.09
CA ILE A 99 -4.52 9.42 -13.22
C ILE A 99 -5.53 10.55 -13.45
N ILE A 100 -6.71 10.23 -13.96
CA ILE A 100 -7.85 11.17 -14.00
C ILE A 100 -8.39 11.41 -12.59
N PHE A 101 -8.64 10.35 -11.82
CA PHE A 101 -9.20 10.47 -10.46
C PHE A 101 -8.24 11.19 -9.50
N PHE A 102 -6.95 10.88 -9.56
CA PHE A 102 -5.92 11.49 -8.72
C PHE A 102 -5.35 12.80 -9.31
N ALA A 103 -6.00 13.37 -10.32
CA ALA A 103 -5.56 14.62 -10.93
C ALA A 103 -5.61 15.79 -9.92
N PRO A 104 -4.61 16.69 -9.92
CA PRO A 104 -4.62 17.85 -9.04
C PRO A 104 -5.82 18.77 -9.26
N LEU A 105 -6.40 19.27 -8.17
CA LEU A 105 -7.45 20.28 -8.22
C LEU A 105 -6.87 21.66 -8.56
N THR A 106 -7.65 22.45 -9.30
CA THR A 106 -7.37 23.87 -9.53
C THR A 106 -8.20 24.69 -8.57
N ASP A 107 -7.67 24.91 -7.36
CA ASP A 107 -8.32 25.69 -6.31
C ASP A 107 -8.06 27.20 -6.46
N ILE A 108 -6.82 27.57 -6.82
CA ILE A 108 -6.40 28.98 -6.91
C ILE A 108 -5.70 29.25 -8.25
N ALA A 109 -6.26 30.18 -9.03
CA ALA A 109 -5.74 30.78 -10.27
C ALA A 109 -5.41 29.81 -11.43
N SER A 110 -4.55 28.82 -11.21
CA SER A 110 -4.20 27.77 -12.16
C SER A 110 -3.73 26.50 -11.43
N VAL A 111 -3.68 25.37 -12.14
CA VAL A 111 -3.16 24.10 -11.58
C VAL A 111 -1.71 24.25 -11.11
N LEU A 112 -0.88 25.00 -11.84
CA LEU A 112 0.51 25.28 -11.48
C LEU A 112 0.59 26.06 -10.17
N TYR A 113 -0.23 27.11 -10.04
CA TYR A 113 -0.25 27.91 -8.82
C TYR A 113 -0.80 27.12 -7.63
N SER A 114 -1.91 26.39 -7.82
CA SER A 114 -2.51 25.54 -6.79
C SER A 114 -1.51 24.49 -6.30
N THR A 115 -0.83 23.83 -7.24
CA THR A 115 0.18 22.81 -6.94
C THR A 115 1.42 23.40 -6.28
N ALA A 116 1.96 24.52 -6.79
CA ALA A 116 3.13 25.19 -6.23
C ALA A 116 2.86 25.75 -4.81
N SER A 117 1.63 26.16 -4.54
CA SER A 117 1.19 26.67 -3.25
C SER A 117 0.63 25.58 -2.31
N MET A 118 0.70 24.29 -2.67
CA MET A 118 0.22 23.17 -1.85
C MET A 118 -1.31 23.11 -1.65
N HIS A 119 -2.08 23.79 -2.50
CA HIS A 119 -3.55 23.76 -2.53
C HIS A 119 -4.12 22.86 -3.65
N GLY A 120 -3.25 22.19 -4.40
CA GLY A 120 -3.66 21.37 -5.54
C GLY A 120 -4.17 19.97 -5.17
N PHE A 121 -4.25 19.59 -3.88
CA PHE A 121 -4.50 18.21 -3.46
C PHE A 121 -5.76 17.63 -4.11
N TRP A 122 -5.65 16.42 -4.68
CA TRP A 122 -6.72 15.81 -5.47
C TRP A 122 -7.96 15.51 -4.61
N ARG A 123 -7.77 15.22 -3.32
CA ARG A 123 -8.86 14.97 -2.38
C ARG A 123 -9.30 16.31 -1.77
N GLY A 124 -10.57 16.65 -1.97
CA GLY A 124 -11.20 17.80 -1.32
C GLY A 124 -11.45 17.57 0.18
N GLY A 125 -12.06 18.56 0.82
CA GLY A 125 -12.55 18.43 2.21
C GLY A 125 -11.53 18.77 3.30
N ILE A 126 -10.31 19.18 2.96
CA ILE A 126 -9.34 19.73 3.93
C ILE A 126 -9.63 21.21 4.17
N ILE A 127 -9.66 21.64 5.43
CA ILE A 127 -9.73 23.05 5.80
C ILE A 127 -8.31 23.64 5.73
N TYR A 128 -8.13 24.59 4.82
CA TYR A 128 -6.92 25.38 4.69
C TYR A 128 -7.00 26.67 5.50
N ALA A 129 -5.84 27.30 5.74
CA ALA A 129 -5.76 28.58 6.44
C ALA A 129 -6.64 29.66 5.77
N LYS A 130 -6.71 29.65 4.43
CA LYS A 130 -7.50 30.60 3.62
C LYS A 130 -9.00 30.48 3.81
N ASP A 131 -9.48 29.31 4.22
CA ASP A 131 -10.90 29.05 4.42
C ASP A 131 -11.38 29.63 5.76
N ILE A 132 -10.45 29.89 6.70
CA ILE A 132 -10.73 30.52 8.00
C ILE A 132 -10.35 32.01 7.99
N VAL A 133 -9.15 32.35 7.49
CA VAL A 133 -8.64 33.72 7.41
C VAL A 133 -8.33 34.03 5.95
N PRO A 134 -9.13 34.92 5.29
CA PRO A 134 -8.88 35.31 3.91
C PRO A 134 -7.46 35.84 3.69
N PHE A 135 -6.97 35.69 2.47
CA PHE A 135 -5.64 36.16 2.02
C PHE A 135 -4.42 35.42 2.58
N THR A 136 -4.58 34.48 3.51
CA THR A 136 -3.46 33.69 4.05
C THR A 136 -2.72 32.88 2.97
N GLN A 137 -3.40 32.52 1.88
CA GLN A 137 -2.79 31.89 0.70
C GLN A 137 -1.66 32.74 0.07
N TYR A 138 -1.70 34.07 0.22
CA TYR A 138 -0.68 34.94 -0.36
C TYR A 138 0.63 34.95 0.43
N PHE A 139 0.67 34.40 1.64
CA PHE A 139 1.94 34.18 2.36
C PHE A 139 2.86 33.18 1.64
N PHE A 140 2.32 32.38 0.73
CA PHE A 140 3.13 31.61 -0.22
C PHE A 140 4.08 32.50 -1.03
N ILE A 141 3.66 33.72 -1.39
CA ILE A 141 4.51 34.67 -2.14
C ILE A 141 5.79 34.98 -1.37
N VAL A 142 5.71 35.12 -0.04
CA VAL A 142 6.90 35.34 0.80
C VAL A 142 7.83 34.14 0.69
N ILE A 143 7.33 32.92 0.90
CA ILE A 143 8.11 31.68 0.79
C ILE A 143 8.78 31.58 -0.59
N PHE A 144 8.01 31.83 -1.65
CA PHE A 144 8.48 31.76 -3.03
C PHE A 144 9.55 32.81 -3.34
N ILE A 145 9.35 34.08 -2.97
CA ILE A 145 10.32 35.15 -3.18
C ILE A 145 11.64 34.82 -2.49
N PHE A 146 11.62 34.32 -1.26
CA PHE A 146 12.84 33.98 -0.54
C PHE A 146 13.55 32.75 -1.13
N ALA A 147 12.80 31.75 -1.61
CA ALA A 147 13.40 30.62 -2.33
C ALA A 147 14.08 31.08 -3.63
N VAL A 148 13.43 31.95 -4.41
CA VAL A 148 14.02 32.52 -5.63
C VAL A 148 15.23 33.39 -5.29
N HIS A 149 15.15 34.22 -4.24
CA HIS A 149 16.26 35.06 -3.80
C HIS A 149 17.47 34.23 -3.38
N GLY A 150 17.27 33.17 -2.59
CA GLY A 150 18.35 32.26 -2.21
C GLY A 150 18.98 31.57 -3.42
N PHE A 151 18.17 31.14 -4.40
CA PHE A 151 18.70 30.61 -5.66
C PHE A 151 19.56 31.62 -6.42
N LEU A 152 19.02 32.83 -6.67
CA LEU A 152 19.72 33.87 -7.43
C LEU A 152 21.00 34.35 -6.76
N THR A 153 21.07 34.28 -5.43
CA THR A 153 22.25 34.69 -4.67
C THR A 153 23.34 33.61 -4.70
N TYR A 154 22.97 32.34 -4.52
CA TYR A 154 23.93 31.25 -4.30
C TYR A 154 24.16 30.31 -5.49
N TYR A 155 23.48 30.46 -6.64
CA TYR A 155 23.67 29.55 -7.79
C TYR A 155 25.09 29.54 -8.38
N LYS A 156 25.85 30.61 -8.15
CA LYS A 156 27.26 30.79 -8.55
C LYS A 156 28.23 30.56 -7.40
N ASP A 157 27.75 30.24 -6.21
CA ASP A 157 28.61 30.01 -5.05
C ASP A 157 29.59 28.84 -5.33
N PRO A 158 30.90 29.00 -5.09
CA PRO A 158 31.90 27.96 -5.37
C PRO A 158 31.72 26.67 -4.56
N GLY A 159 31.12 26.75 -3.37
CA GLY A 159 30.93 25.61 -2.47
C GLY A 159 29.60 24.89 -2.73
N ILE A 160 28.49 25.64 -2.70
CA ILE A 160 27.13 25.09 -2.72
C ILE A 160 26.35 25.35 -4.01
N GLY A 161 26.92 26.08 -4.98
CA GLY A 161 26.21 26.47 -6.20
C GLY A 161 25.66 25.28 -7.00
N TYR A 162 26.36 24.14 -7.01
CA TYR A 162 25.87 22.91 -7.65
C TYR A 162 24.62 22.35 -6.95
N ILE A 163 24.53 22.45 -5.62
CA ILE A 163 23.36 22.03 -4.82
C ILE A 163 22.19 22.95 -5.13
N VAL A 164 22.43 24.26 -5.15
CA VAL A 164 21.43 25.29 -5.46
C VAL A 164 20.85 25.11 -6.87
N LYS A 165 21.71 24.89 -7.87
CA LYS A 165 21.29 24.57 -9.25
C LYS A 165 20.49 23.28 -9.32
N ALA A 166 20.95 22.22 -8.66
CA ALA A 166 20.25 20.94 -8.61
C ALA A 166 18.86 21.08 -8.00
N LEU A 167 18.72 21.76 -6.85
CA LEU A 167 17.43 21.99 -6.20
C LEU A 167 16.51 22.88 -7.03
N GLY A 168 17.02 23.93 -7.66
CA GLY A 168 16.23 24.81 -8.53
C GLY A 168 15.64 24.06 -9.72
N VAL A 169 16.45 23.24 -10.42
CA VAL A 169 15.95 22.41 -11.52
C VAL A 169 15.04 21.30 -11.02
N THR A 170 15.36 20.67 -9.88
CA THR A 170 14.51 19.66 -9.25
C THR A 170 13.12 20.23 -8.94
N ALA A 171 13.05 21.45 -8.39
CA ALA A 171 11.80 22.14 -8.09
C ALA A 171 10.92 22.33 -9.33
N ILE A 172 11.52 22.75 -10.45
CA ILE A 172 10.79 22.92 -11.72
C ILE A 172 10.27 21.58 -12.22
N ILE A 173 11.11 20.55 -12.29
CA ILE A 173 10.69 19.21 -12.74
C ILE A 173 9.59 18.65 -11.82
N ALA A 174 9.75 18.80 -10.50
CA ALA A 174 8.80 18.35 -9.51
C ALA A 174 7.44 19.04 -9.65
N LEU A 175 7.42 20.34 -9.94
CA LEU A 175 6.18 21.08 -10.20
C LEU A 175 5.50 20.59 -11.49
N LEU A 176 6.26 20.47 -12.58
CA LEU A 176 5.74 20.01 -13.88
C LEU A 176 5.16 18.59 -13.80
N LEU A 177 5.88 17.66 -13.19
CA LEU A 177 5.39 16.30 -12.97
C LEU A 177 4.27 16.26 -11.93
N GLY A 178 4.34 17.11 -10.90
CA GLY A 178 3.36 17.20 -9.82
C GLY A 178 1.98 17.63 -10.30
N THR A 179 1.91 18.46 -11.35
CA THR A 179 0.65 18.83 -12.00
C THR A 179 0.00 17.69 -12.80
N GLY A 180 0.67 16.54 -12.96
CA GLY A 180 0.11 15.34 -13.60
C GLY A 180 -0.40 15.62 -15.02
N ILE A 181 -1.55 15.03 -15.35
CA ILE A 181 -2.22 15.20 -16.65
C ILE A 181 -2.85 16.59 -16.86
N CYS A 182 -2.94 17.41 -15.81
CA CYS A 182 -3.56 18.74 -15.89
C CYS A 182 -2.54 19.84 -16.23
N GLY A 183 -1.25 19.56 -16.14
CA GLY A 183 -0.18 20.54 -16.31
C GLY A 183 0.37 20.67 -17.72
N PRO A 184 1.33 21.59 -17.93
CA PRO A 184 1.99 21.78 -19.22
C PRO A 184 2.87 20.59 -19.66
N ALA A 185 3.23 19.69 -18.74
CA ALA A 185 3.99 18.48 -19.01
C ALA A 185 3.11 17.20 -19.07
N SER A 186 1.80 17.35 -19.29
CA SER A 186 0.83 16.24 -19.29
C SER A 186 1.22 15.11 -20.24
N SER A 187 1.58 15.43 -21.48
CA SER A 187 1.98 14.42 -22.48
C SER A 187 3.23 13.64 -22.07
N VAL A 188 4.20 14.30 -21.43
CA VAL A 188 5.39 13.63 -20.89
C VAL A 188 5.01 12.74 -19.70
N PHE A 189 4.15 13.22 -18.81
CA PHE A 189 3.67 12.45 -17.66
C PHE A 189 2.90 11.19 -18.12
N GLU A 190 1.98 11.33 -19.08
CA GLU A 190 1.24 10.22 -19.68
C GLU A 190 2.16 9.22 -20.37
N TRP A 191 3.14 9.71 -21.14
CA TRP A 191 4.14 8.85 -21.77
C TRP A 191 4.93 8.06 -20.72
N MET A 192 5.38 8.71 -19.65
CA MET A 192 6.09 8.04 -18.56
C MET A 192 5.18 7.01 -17.86
N PHE A 193 3.93 7.36 -17.60
CA PHE A 193 2.94 6.49 -16.98
C PHE A 193 2.68 5.21 -17.78
N GLN A 194 2.69 5.29 -19.10
CA GLN A 194 2.47 4.15 -19.99
C GLN A 194 3.74 3.34 -20.27
N ASN A 195 4.92 3.97 -20.30
CA ASN A 195 6.13 3.36 -20.87
C ASN A 195 7.28 3.16 -19.87
N VAL A 196 7.34 3.90 -18.75
CA VAL A 196 8.42 3.78 -17.77
C VAL A 196 8.05 2.74 -16.72
N PRO A 197 8.85 1.66 -16.55
CA PRO A 197 8.58 0.64 -15.56
C PRO A 197 8.37 1.23 -14.16
N LEU A 198 7.35 0.74 -13.45
CA LEU A 198 6.95 1.18 -12.10
C LEU A 198 6.42 2.63 -11.99
N PHE A 199 6.47 3.43 -13.07
CA PHE A 199 5.99 4.81 -13.03
C PHE A 199 4.47 4.90 -12.86
N ASN A 200 3.72 3.88 -13.28
CA ASN A 200 2.29 3.79 -12.99
C ASN A 200 1.95 3.83 -11.49
N GLY A 201 2.88 3.45 -10.60
CA GLY A 201 2.76 3.66 -9.14
C GLY A 201 2.70 5.14 -8.74
N MET A 202 3.19 6.04 -9.60
CA MET A 202 3.08 7.50 -9.48
C MET A 202 1.75 8.03 -10.04
N ARG A 203 0.69 7.20 -10.10
CA ARG A 203 -0.67 7.60 -10.52
C ARG A 203 -1.22 8.84 -9.80
N ASP A 204 -0.81 9.03 -8.55
CA ASP A 204 -0.97 10.30 -7.83
C ASP A 204 0.33 11.10 -8.04
N SER A 205 0.23 12.14 -8.86
CA SER A 205 1.34 12.97 -9.30
C SER A 205 1.90 13.84 -8.18
N GLN A 206 1.12 14.17 -7.16
CA GLN A 206 1.54 15.12 -6.13
C GLN A 206 2.60 14.58 -5.19
N LYS A 207 2.94 13.30 -5.30
CA LYS A 207 4.12 12.72 -4.63
C LYS A 207 5.43 13.41 -5.04
N PHE A 208 5.52 13.98 -6.24
CA PHE A 208 6.70 14.76 -6.67
C PHE A 208 6.86 16.07 -5.89
N ILE A 209 5.78 16.61 -5.32
CA ILE A 209 5.78 17.90 -4.62
C ILE A 209 6.62 17.88 -3.34
N ALA A 210 6.90 16.70 -2.78
CA ALA A 210 7.87 16.57 -1.69
C ALA A 210 9.26 17.15 -2.05
N LEU A 211 9.69 17.05 -3.31
CA LEU A 211 10.94 17.64 -3.78
C LEU A 211 10.86 19.17 -3.91
N LEU A 212 9.70 19.69 -4.32
CA LEU A 212 9.44 21.12 -4.43
C LEU A 212 9.48 21.78 -3.04
N VAL A 213 8.84 21.16 -2.05
CA VAL A 213 8.87 21.61 -0.65
C VAL A 213 10.29 21.58 -0.08
N LEU A 214 11.08 20.53 -0.38
CA LEU A 214 12.49 20.48 0.01
C LEU A 214 13.28 21.65 -0.58
N ALA A 215 13.07 21.96 -1.86
CA ALA A 215 13.74 23.08 -2.51
C ALA A 215 13.32 24.43 -1.91
N TYR A 216 12.04 24.65 -1.62
CA TYR A 216 11.57 25.85 -0.93
C TYR A 216 12.19 26.01 0.44
N ALA A 217 12.25 24.95 1.24
CA ALA A 217 12.84 25.00 2.58
C ALA A 217 14.33 25.36 2.53
N TYR A 218 15.09 24.68 1.67
CA TYR A 218 16.54 24.88 1.57
C TYR A 218 16.89 26.25 0.96
N LEU A 219 16.32 26.57 -0.21
CA LEU A 219 16.61 27.81 -0.91
C LEU A 219 16.04 29.02 -0.17
N GLY A 220 14.87 28.88 0.46
CA GLY A 220 14.27 29.92 1.30
C GLY A 220 15.17 30.27 2.48
N CYS A 221 15.76 29.26 3.14
CA CYS A 221 16.74 29.48 4.20
C CYS A 221 17.95 30.29 3.72
N LEU A 222 18.50 29.96 2.54
CA LEU A 222 19.60 30.72 1.94
C LEU A 222 19.21 32.17 1.63
N GLY A 223 17.97 32.40 1.16
CA GLY A 223 17.47 33.76 0.91
C GLY A 223 17.37 34.59 2.19
N VAL A 224 17.02 33.97 3.31
CA VAL A 224 16.97 34.66 4.62
C VAL A 224 18.37 34.90 5.19
N GLN A 225 19.32 34.01 4.90
CA GLN A 225 20.69 34.05 5.44
C GLN A 225 21.42 35.38 5.14
N GLU A 226 21.13 36.02 4.00
CA GLU A 226 21.71 37.31 3.63
C GLU A 226 21.41 38.44 4.62
N PHE A 227 20.32 38.34 5.37
CA PHE A 227 19.95 39.33 6.38
C PHE A 227 20.72 39.18 7.69
N ARG A 228 21.57 38.15 7.84
CA ARG A 228 22.29 37.86 9.09
C ARG A 228 23.18 39.01 9.55
N GLU A 229 23.90 39.63 8.62
CA GLU A 229 24.78 40.77 8.97
C GLU A 229 23.97 42.04 9.21
N ASP A 230 22.84 42.21 8.53
CA ASP A 230 21.93 43.34 8.72
C ASP A 230 21.27 43.32 10.10
N LEU A 231 20.97 42.15 10.64
CA LEU A 231 20.49 41.97 12.01
C LEU A 231 21.49 42.46 13.07
N LYS A 232 22.79 42.44 12.75
CA LYS A 232 23.88 42.93 13.62
C LYS A 232 24.26 44.38 13.31
N SER A 233 23.61 45.02 12.35
CA SER A 233 23.96 46.37 11.92
C SER A 233 23.78 47.40 13.05
N VAL A 234 24.73 48.32 13.17
CA VAL A 234 24.63 49.50 14.05
C VAL A 234 23.58 50.49 13.54
N ASN A 235 23.27 50.46 12.23
CA ASN A 235 22.21 51.27 11.66
C ASN A 235 20.84 50.72 12.08
N VAL A 236 20.20 51.45 12.99
CA VAL A 236 18.91 51.08 13.62
C VAL A 236 17.82 50.80 12.58
N ARG A 237 17.72 51.59 11.51
CA ARG A 237 16.70 51.39 10.46
C ARG A 237 16.93 50.08 9.70
N ARG A 238 18.18 49.80 9.31
CA ARG A 238 18.57 48.57 8.61
C ARG A 238 18.30 47.34 9.48
N LYS A 239 18.69 47.42 10.76
CA LYS A 239 18.43 46.36 11.75
C LYS A 239 16.94 46.06 11.91
N TYR A 240 16.09 47.08 12.09
CA TYR A 240 14.65 46.86 12.24
C TYR A 240 14.01 46.31 10.97
N PHE A 241 14.41 46.78 9.79
CA PHE A 241 13.93 46.24 8.53
C PHE A 241 14.29 44.75 8.37
N ALA A 242 15.56 44.38 8.58
CA ALA A 242 16.00 42.99 8.53
C ALA A 242 15.27 42.12 9.57
N THR A 243 15.06 42.65 10.77
CA THR A 243 14.29 41.95 11.82
C THR A 243 12.85 41.70 11.37
N ALA A 244 12.17 42.71 10.83
CA ALA A 244 10.80 42.57 10.35
C ALA A 244 10.68 41.55 9.20
N VAL A 245 11.63 41.56 8.26
CA VAL A 245 11.70 40.59 7.16
C VAL A 245 11.90 39.17 7.68
N VAL A 246 12.87 38.95 8.57
CA VAL A 246 13.13 37.62 9.15
C VAL A 246 11.92 37.12 9.93
N VAL A 247 11.30 37.98 10.74
CA VAL A 247 10.07 37.64 11.47
C VAL A 247 8.95 37.27 10.51
N LEU A 248 8.74 38.04 9.43
CA LEU A 248 7.73 37.73 8.42
C LEU A 248 7.96 36.35 7.81
N VAL A 249 9.19 36.03 7.41
CA VAL A 249 9.50 34.72 6.81
C VAL A 249 9.30 33.58 7.80
N LEU A 250 9.74 33.74 9.05
CA LEU A 250 9.57 32.70 10.08
C LEU A 250 8.10 32.47 10.46
N ILE A 251 7.29 33.52 10.48
CA ILE A 251 5.86 33.43 10.78
C ILE A 251 5.05 32.92 9.58
N SER A 252 5.53 33.13 8.35
CA SER A 252 4.79 32.78 7.12
C SER A 252 4.33 31.32 7.09
N PRO A 253 5.17 30.29 7.32
CA PRO A 253 4.71 28.90 7.38
C PRO A 253 3.70 28.64 8.49
N LEU A 254 3.82 29.32 9.64
CA LEU A 254 2.90 29.16 10.77
C LEU A 254 1.51 29.70 10.42
N ILE A 255 1.44 30.87 9.79
CA ILE A 255 0.18 31.42 9.25
C ILE A 255 -0.37 30.53 8.14
N TYR A 256 0.51 29.98 7.30
CA TYR A 256 0.08 29.15 6.17
C TYR A 256 -0.51 27.80 6.59
N THR A 257 -0.13 27.29 7.77
CA THR A 257 -0.47 25.94 8.23
C THR A 257 -1.18 25.90 9.58
N PHE A 258 -1.64 27.04 10.10
CA PHE A 258 -2.21 27.11 11.44
C PHE A 258 -3.36 26.13 11.74
N PRO A 259 -4.23 25.73 10.79
CA PRO A 259 -5.25 24.73 11.07
C PRO A 259 -4.62 23.41 11.56
N MET A 260 -3.44 23.03 11.06
CA MET A 260 -2.77 21.78 11.41
C MET A 260 -2.48 21.66 12.91
N PHE A 261 -2.22 22.77 13.63
CA PHE A 261 -1.92 22.76 15.06
C PHE A 261 -3.06 22.24 15.94
N THR A 262 -4.28 22.22 15.43
CA THR A 262 -5.48 21.74 16.14
C THR A 262 -6.13 20.56 15.42
N GLY A 263 -5.34 19.77 14.67
CA GLY A 263 -5.85 18.65 13.88
C GLY A 263 -6.68 19.12 12.68
N PHE A 264 -6.14 20.07 11.92
CA PHE A 264 -6.83 20.75 10.81
C PHE A 264 -8.11 21.46 11.26
N ALA A 265 -7.99 22.37 12.25
CA ALA A 265 -9.12 23.09 12.84
C ALA A 265 -10.21 22.17 13.39
N GLY A 266 -9.80 21.06 14.03
CA GLY A 266 -10.69 20.08 14.63
C GLY A 266 -11.28 19.05 13.67
N GLN A 267 -10.83 18.98 12.41
CA GLN A 267 -11.26 17.96 11.46
C GLN A 267 -10.79 16.55 11.82
N VAL A 268 -9.62 16.43 12.44
CA VAL A 268 -8.97 15.18 12.80
C VAL A 268 -8.90 15.07 14.31
N LYS A 269 -9.54 14.02 14.84
CA LYS A 269 -9.59 13.65 16.25
C LYS A 269 -9.25 12.17 16.38
N SER A 270 -8.63 11.82 17.51
CA SER A 270 -8.45 10.42 17.87
C SER A 270 -9.73 9.89 18.51
N THR A 271 -10.07 8.64 18.22
CA THR A 271 -11.11 7.88 18.91
C THR A 271 -10.62 6.45 19.13
N ASP A 272 -11.25 5.76 20.05
CA ASP A 272 -11.12 4.30 20.17
C ASP A 272 -12.26 3.60 19.42
N TYR A 273 -12.13 2.28 19.23
CA TYR A 273 -13.21 1.45 18.72
C TYR A 273 -14.37 1.36 19.75
N PRO A 274 -15.63 1.26 19.30
CA PRO A 274 -16.76 1.03 20.20
C PRO A 274 -16.62 -0.25 21.04
N GLN A 275 -17.25 -0.29 22.22
CA GLN A 275 -17.21 -1.46 23.11
C GLN A 275 -17.71 -2.73 22.40
N GLU A 276 -18.70 -2.56 21.54
CA GLU A 276 -19.35 -3.57 20.72
C GLU A 276 -18.36 -4.33 19.82
N TRP A 277 -17.30 -3.66 19.35
CA TRP A 277 -16.22 -4.31 18.59
C TRP A 277 -15.42 -5.26 19.47
N TYR A 278 -15.08 -4.84 20.70
CA TYR A 278 -14.35 -5.66 21.66
C TYR A 278 -15.18 -6.88 22.11
N GLU A 279 -16.48 -6.70 22.31
CA GLU A 279 -17.41 -7.80 22.62
C GLU A 279 -17.43 -8.86 21.54
N VAL A 280 -17.53 -8.45 20.27
CA VAL A 280 -17.47 -9.37 19.12
C VAL A 280 -16.10 -10.06 19.05
N ASN A 281 -14.99 -9.34 19.25
CA ASN A 281 -13.68 -9.96 19.22
C ASN A 281 -13.50 -10.99 20.36
N ALA A 282 -13.98 -10.69 21.57
CA ALA A 282 -13.93 -11.64 22.69
C ALA A 282 -14.75 -12.91 22.41
N PHE A 283 -15.96 -12.75 21.84
CA PHE A 283 -16.77 -13.88 21.40
C PHE A 283 -16.04 -14.74 20.35
N LEU A 284 -15.39 -14.12 19.37
CA LEU A 284 -14.68 -14.83 18.30
C LEU A 284 -13.41 -15.53 18.80
N GLU A 285 -12.68 -14.95 19.74
CA GLU A 285 -11.50 -15.58 20.35
C GLU A 285 -11.85 -16.91 21.04
N GLU A 286 -13.03 -17.01 21.64
CA GLU A 286 -13.51 -18.23 22.29
C GLU A 286 -14.07 -19.26 21.29
N ASN A 287 -14.74 -18.79 20.22
CA ASN A 287 -15.59 -19.66 19.39
C ASN A 287 -15.08 -19.90 17.95
N ALA A 288 -14.18 -19.07 17.42
CA ALA A 288 -13.76 -19.13 16.01
C ALA A 288 -12.57 -20.06 15.74
N GLY A 289 -11.77 -20.41 16.76
CA GLY A 289 -10.58 -21.22 16.57
C GLY A 289 -9.69 -20.67 15.44
N ASP A 290 -9.23 -21.53 14.54
CA ASP A 290 -8.40 -21.15 13.37
C ASP A 290 -9.21 -20.78 12.11
N SER A 291 -10.53 -20.60 12.23
CA SER A 291 -11.37 -20.21 11.09
C SER A 291 -11.12 -18.78 10.61
N GLN A 292 -11.50 -18.50 9.37
CA GLN A 292 -11.54 -17.16 8.81
C GLN A 292 -12.89 -16.49 9.11
N LEU A 293 -12.86 -15.16 9.13
CA LEU A 293 -14.04 -14.31 9.27
C LEU A 293 -14.31 -13.64 7.92
N LEU A 294 -15.57 -13.51 7.54
CA LEU A 294 -15.97 -12.61 6.45
C LEU A 294 -16.50 -11.31 7.07
N PHE A 295 -15.94 -10.17 6.70
CA PHE A 295 -16.37 -8.86 7.18
C PHE A 295 -17.13 -8.11 6.07
N LEU A 296 -18.37 -7.73 6.36
CA LEU A 296 -19.29 -7.02 5.49
C LEU A 296 -19.77 -5.73 6.17
N PRO A 297 -20.14 -4.68 5.40
CA PRO A 297 -20.25 -4.61 3.93
C PRO A 297 -18.94 -4.69 3.13
N TRP A 298 -19.03 -5.01 1.83
CA TRP A 298 -17.86 -5.25 0.96
C TRP A 298 -17.28 -3.95 0.39
N HIS A 299 -16.55 -3.20 1.24
CA HIS A 299 -15.86 -1.96 0.85
C HIS A 299 -14.44 -1.88 1.42
N GLN A 300 -13.48 -1.38 0.62
CA GLN A 300 -12.13 -1.07 1.12
C GLN A 300 -12.12 0.18 2.01
N TYR A 301 -12.89 1.20 1.63
CA TYR A 301 -13.01 2.46 2.34
C TYR A 301 -14.48 2.81 2.54
N MET A 302 -14.91 2.88 3.80
CA MET A 302 -16.30 3.19 4.12
C MET A 302 -16.40 4.10 5.33
N GLU A 303 -17.55 4.75 5.45
CA GLU A 303 -17.86 5.61 6.59
C GLU A 303 -18.22 4.75 7.79
N PHE A 304 -17.68 5.14 8.95
CA PHE A 304 -18.05 4.54 10.22
C PHE A 304 -18.68 5.61 11.10
N SER A 305 -19.90 5.36 11.56
CA SER A 305 -20.73 6.31 12.32
C SER A 305 -20.03 6.86 13.56
N TRP A 306 -19.23 6.01 14.24
CA TRP A 306 -18.46 6.30 15.45
C TRP A 306 -17.16 7.10 15.21
N VAL A 307 -16.73 7.30 13.97
CA VAL A 307 -15.58 8.16 13.68
C VAL A 307 -15.96 9.64 13.90
N PRO A 308 -15.26 10.37 14.80
CA PRO A 308 -15.64 11.73 15.19
C PRO A 308 -15.15 12.82 14.22
N ASN A 309 -14.47 12.43 13.14
CA ASN A 309 -13.88 13.32 12.15
C ASN A 309 -14.97 13.87 11.21
N ILE A 310 -14.68 15.01 10.56
CA ILE A 310 -15.60 15.56 9.55
C ILE A 310 -15.77 14.58 8.39
N ASP A 311 -14.66 13.99 7.92
CA ASP A 311 -14.67 12.88 6.98
C ASP A 311 -14.61 11.58 7.78
N LYS A 312 -15.70 10.82 7.76
CA LYS A 312 -15.84 9.55 8.47
C LYS A 312 -15.28 8.36 7.69
N LYS A 313 -14.88 8.56 6.43
CA LYS A 313 -14.40 7.49 5.55
C LYS A 313 -12.97 7.11 5.92
N ILE A 314 -12.82 5.90 6.46
CA ILE A 314 -11.53 5.29 6.79
C ILE A 314 -11.35 3.98 6.01
N ALA A 315 -10.11 3.50 5.94
CA ALA A 315 -9.86 2.15 5.43
C ALA A 315 -10.50 1.13 6.38
N ASN A 316 -11.07 0.06 5.83
CA ASN A 316 -11.71 -1.00 6.59
C ASN A 316 -10.74 -1.56 7.67
N PRO A 317 -11.03 -1.36 8.97
CA PRO A 317 -10.09 -1.66 10.04
C PRO A 317 -10.10 -3.14 10.48
N ALA A 318 -11.00 -3.96 9.95
CA ALA A 318 -11.31 -5.29 10.48
C ALA A 318 -10.09 -6.20 10.63
N SER A 319 -9.19 -6.22 9.64
CA SER A 319 -7.98 -7.07 9.70
C SER A 319 -6.91 -6.59 10.68
N VAL A 320 -7.01 -5.35 11.13
CA VAL A 320 -6.10 -4.78 12.14
C VAL A 320 -6.68 -4.98 13.54
N PHE A 321 -8.00 -4.93 13.65
CA PHE A 321 -8.70 -5.04 14.93
C PHE A 321 -8.89 -6.49 15.39
N PHE A 322 -9.48 -7.35 14.56
CA PHE A 322 -9.80 -8.72 14.95
C PHE A 322 -8.56 -9.63 14.93
N THR A 323 -8.50 -10.55 15.89
CA THR A 323 -7.37 -11.48 16.03
C THR A 323 -7.38 -12.61 15.00
N ASN A 324 -8.58 -13.10 14.63
CA ASN A 324 -8.75 -14.09 13.57
C ASN A 324 -8.46 -13.50 12.18
N SER A 325 -8.21 -14.38 11.20
CA SER A 325 -7.94 -13.98 9.82
C SER A 325 -9.21 -13.45 9.16
N VAL A 326 -9.23 -12.17 8.79
CA VAL A 326 -10.40 -11.52 8.17
C VAL A 326 -10.27 -11.45 6.65
N ILE A 327 -11.30 -11.90 5.95
CA ILE A 327 -11.57 -11.61 4.54
C ILE A 327 -12.50 -10.40 4.49
N ARG A 328 -12.11 -9.35 3.78
CA ARG A 328 -12.84 -8.07 3.74
C ARG A 328 -12.85 -7.45 2.34
N GLY A 329 -13.75 -6.48 2.12
CA GLY A 329 -13.74 -5.67 0.91
C GLY A 329 -12.38 -5.01 0.65
N ASP A 330 -11.85 -5.22 -0.55
CA ASP A 330 -10.67 -4.52 -1.08
C ASP A 330 -10.91 -3.90 -2.46
N ASN A 331 -12.18 -3.67 -2.78
CA ASN A 331 -12.68 -2.82 -3.86
C ASN A 331 -12.49 -1.34 -3.50
N VAL A 332 -11.71 -0.64 -4.32
CA VAL A 332 -11.21 0.71 -4.04
C VAL A 332 -12.26 1.82 -4.28
N GLU A 333 -13.22 1.57 -5.17
CA GLU A 333 -14.38 2.45 -5.46
C GLU A 333 -14.00 3.92 -5.73
N ILE A 334 -13.08 4.13 -6.68
CA ILE A 334 -12.61 5.47 -7.06
C ILE A 334 -13.10 5.84 -8.46
N GLY A 335 -13.92 6.88 -8.53
CA GLY A 335 -14.53 7.32 -9.79
C GLY A 335 -15.34 6.19 -10.43
N SER A 336 -14.98 5.76 -11.63
CA SER A 336 -15.60 4.63 -12.34
C SER A 336 -14.91 3.27 -12.08
N ILE A 337 -13.89 3.24 -11.22
CA ILE A 337 -13.17 2.01 -10.87
C ILE A 337 -13.83 1.40 -9.63
N TYR A 338 -14.57 0.30 -9.81
CA TYR A 338 -15.15 -0.47 -8.69
C TYR A 338 -14.05 -1.18 -7.88
N SER A 339 -13.31 -2.11 -8.51
CA SER A 339 -12.27 -2.90 -7.85
C SER A 339 -10.96 -2.87 -8.62
N GLN A 340 -9.85 -2.90 -7.87
CA GLN A 340 -8.49 -3.12 -8.40
C GLN A 340 -7.84 -4.32 -7.70
N SER A 341 -8.64 -5.19 -7.07
CA SER A 341 -8.13 -6.39 -6.43
C SER A 341 -7.79 -7.44 -7.49
N ASP A 342 -6.55 -7.92 -7.45
CA ASP A 342 -6.10 -9.07 -8.23
C ASP A 342 -6.18 -10.39 -7.43
N LYS A 343 -6.67 -10.33 -6.19
CA LYS A 343 -6.76 -11.47 -5.28
C LYS A 343 -7.90 -12.40 -5.70
N PRO A 344 -7.64 -13.70 -5.91
CA PRO A 344 -8.69 -14.64 -6.31
C PRO A 344 -9.85 -14.75 -5.31
N VAL A 345 -9.56 -14.71 -4.00
CA VAL A 345 -10.59 -14.73 -2.94
C VAL A 345 -11.54 -13.54 -3.08
N SER A 346 -11.01 -12.34 -3.31
CA SER A 346 -11.83 -11.15 -3.52
C SER A 346 -12.69 -11.28 -4.77
N LYS A 347 -12.14 -11.77 -5.88
CA LYS A 347 -12.90 -11.98 -7.12
C LYS A 347 -14.02 -13.02 -6.96
N TYR A 348 -13.75 -14.09 -6.20
CA TYR A 348 -14.77 -15.08 -5.86
C TYR A 348 -15.90 -14.46 -5.02
N LEU A 349 -15.55 -13.67 -4.00
CA LEU A 349 -16.55 -13.00 -3.15
C LEU A 349 -17.33 -11.92 -3.89
N GLU A 350 -16.68 -11.10 -4.72
CA GLU A 350 -17.33 -10.13 -5.59
C GLU A 350 -18.30 -10.81 -6.59
N TYR A 351 -17.99 -12.03 -7.02
CA TYR A 351 -18.86 -12.81 -7.90
C TYR A 351 -20.10 -13.33 -7.18
N ILE A 352 -19.96 -13.86 -5.95
CA ILE A 352 -21.10 -14.43 -5.20
C ILE A 352 -21.94 -13.38 -4.45
N LEU A 353 -21.32 -12.29 -3.99
CA LEU A 353 -21.99 -11.19 -3.26
C LEU A 353 -22.49 -10.08 -4.21
N GLY A 354 -21.98 -10.01 -5.45
CA GLY A 354 -22.25 -8.92 -6.39
C GLY A 354 -21.62 -7.58 -5.97
N PRO A 355 -21.67 -6.53 -6.82
CA PRO A 355 -20.93 -5.28 -6.58
C PRO A 355 -21.58 -4.33 -5.55
N GLY A 356 -22.06 -4.86 -4.42
CA GLY A 356 -22.60 -4.10 -3.27
C GLY A 356 -24.13 -3.94 -3.24
N LEU A 357 -24.88 -4.94 -3.72
CA LEU A 357 -26.35 -5.05 -3.84
C LEU A 357 -27.15 -3.88 -4.48
N ASN A 358 -26.59 -2.69 -4.73
CA ASN A 358 -27.05 -1.68 -5.70
C ASN A 358 -26.06 -0.49 -5.80
N SER A 359 -25.00 -0.63 -6.61
CA SER A 359 -24.31 0.52 -7.20
C SER A 359 -24.65 0.60 -8.69
N ASN A 360 -25.10 1.78 -9.15
CA ASN A 360 -25.66 2.14 -10.47
C ASN A 360 -24.83 1.72 -11.72
N THR A 361 -24.50 0.45 -11.87
CA THR A 361 -23.78 -0.11 -13.01
C THR A 361 -24.72 -1.08 -13.73
N ASN A 362 -25.20 -0.64 -14.89
CA ASN A 362 -26.05 -1.41 -15.81
C ASN A 362 -25.29 -2.59 -16.43
N THR A 363 -24.86 -3.56 -15.63
CA THR A 363 -24.24 -4.79 -16.13
C THR A 363 -24.84 -6.01 -15.42
N ASN A 364 -25.67 -6.72 -16.18
CA ASN A 364 -26.23 -8.05 -15.97
C ASN A 364 -26.98 -8.27 -14.64
N THR A 365 -28.29 -8.05 -14.72
CA THR A 365 -29.31 -8.31 -13.70
C THR A 365 -29.72 -9.78 -13.57
N ASP A 366 -29.33 -10.65 -14.51
CA ASP A 366 -29.98 -11.97 -14.63
C ASP A 366 -29.34 -13.12 -13.83
N THR A 367 -28.20 -12.89 -13.15
CA THR A 367 -27.50 -13.94 -12.36
C THR A 367 -27.61 -13.78 -10.84
N LYS A 368 -28.16 -12.66 -10.34
CA LYS A 368 -28.01 -12.23 -8.93
C LYS A 368 -29.17 -12.60 -8.00
N GLU A 369 -30.31 -13.03 -8.54
CA GLU A 369 -31.55 -13.10 -7.77
C GLU A 369 -31.70 -14.27 -6.78
N ASN A 370 -30.73 -15.17 -6.56
CA ASN A 370 -30.96 -16.30 -5.63
C ASN A 370 -29.65 -16.97 -5.14
N VAL A 371 -28.82 -16.32 -4.33
CA VAL A 371 -27.87 -17.10 -3.48
C VAL A 371 -28.59 -17.38 -2.17
N THR A 372 -28.96 -18.64 -1.94
CA THR A 372 -29.70 -19.10 -0.76
C THR A 372 -28.90 -20.09 0.10
N ASN A 373 -27.65 -20.36 -0.30
CA ASN A 373 -26.70 -21.26 0.36
C ASN A 373 -25.32 -20.60 0.51
N LEU A 374 -25.31 -19.35 0.99
CA LEU A 374 -24.09 -18.58 1.16
C LEU A 374 -23.13 -19.24 2.15
N GLY A 375 -23.63 -19.80 3.27
CA GLY A 375 -22.81 -20.51 4.23
C GLY A 375 -22.00 -21.63 3.58
N GLU A 376 -22.64 -22.42 2.72
CA GLU A 376 -21.99 -23.46 1.95
C GLU A 376 -20.92 -22.93 0.97
N LEU A 377 -21.22 -21.86 0.23
CA LEU A 377 -20.28 -21.20 -0.69
C LEU A 377 -19.07 -20.61 0.05
N LEU A 378 -19.19 -20.31 1.33
CA LEU A 378 -18.10 -19.80 2.15
C LEU A 378 -17.19 -20.90 2.74
N VAL A 379 -17.60 -22.16 2.67
CA VAL A 379 -16.84 -23.31 3.18
C VAL A 379 -15.43 -23.44 2.56
N PRO A 380 -15.23 -23.34 1.23
CA PRO A 380 -13.88 -23.45 0.65
C PRO A 380 -12.91 -22.36 1.14
N LEU A 381 -13.44 -21.25 1.65
CA LEU A 381 -12.69 -20.14 2.24
C LEU A 381 -12.44 -20.30 3.74
N ASN A 382 -12.85 -21.42 4.35
CA ASN A 382 -12.74 -21.68 5.78
C ASN A 382 -13.42 -20.58 6.62
N VAL A 383 -14.52 -20.02 6.14
CA VAL A 383 -15.24 -18.95 6.85
C VAL A 383 -16.28 -19.57 7.78
N LYS A 384 -16.09 -19.41 9.08
CA LYS A 384 -17.04 -19.87 10.11
C LYS A 384 -18.01 -18.78 10.54
N TYR A 385 -17.57 -17.53 10.57
CA TYR A 385 -18.39 -16.40 11.01
C TYR A 385 -18.43 -15.30 9.96
N VAL A 386 -19.62 -14.75 9.72
CA VAL A 386 -19.85 -13.56 8.91
C VAL A 386 -20.19 -12.41 9.85
N LEU A 387 -19.37 -11.37 9.84
CA LEU A 387 -19.55 -10.14 10.61
C LEU A 387 -20.18 -9.09 9.70
N LEU A 388 -21.44 -8.74 9.97
CA LEU A 388 -22.11 -7.62 9.33
C LEU A 388 -22.02 -6.39 10.26
N THR A 389 -21.17 -5.42 9.91
CA THR A 389 -21.16 -4.13 10.61
C THR A 389 -22.36 -3.29 10.15
N LYS A 390 -23.05 -2.64 11.09
CA LYS A 390 -24.22 -1.79 10.85
C LYS A 390 -23.84 -0.41 10.31
N GLU A 391 -23.11 -0.38 9.20
CA GLU A 391 -22.57 0.83 8.59
C GLU A 391 -22.93 0.88 7.10
N VAL A 392 -23.00 2.09 6.54
CA VAL A 392 -23.26 2.35 5.11
C VAL A 392 -24.52 1.62 4.59
N ASP A 393 -24.36 0.55 3.82
CA ASP A 393 -25.40 -0.18 3.09
C ASP A 393 -25.68 -1.56 3.70
N TRP A 394 -25.37 -1.73 4.98
CA TRP A 394 -25.53 -2.98 5.71
C TRP A 394 -26.92 -3.60 5.62
N GLU A 395 -27.99 -2.80 5.50
CA GLU A 395 -29.37 -3.29 5.38
C GLU A 395 -29.56 -4.20 4.15
N ASN A 396 -28.87 -3.92 3.04
CA ASN A 396 -28.92 -4.78 1.86
C ASN A 396 -28.32 -6.16 2.15
N TYR A 397 -27.18 -6.18 2.86
CA TYR A 397 -26.53 -7.41 3.29
C TYR A 397 -27.33 -8.13 4.38
N ASP A 398 -28.03 -7.38 5.23
CA ASP A 398 -28.91 -7.90 6.26
C ASP A 398 -30.03 -8.73 5.64
N GLU A 399 -30.73 -8.18 4.65
CA GLU A 399 -31.79 -8.87 3.90
C GLU A 399 -31.27 -10.18 3.29
N LEU A 400 -30.12 -10.14 2.60
CA LEU A 400 -29.48 -11.32 2.02
C LEU A 400 -29.16 -12.39 3.08
N LEU A 401 -28.59 -11.98 4.22
CA LEU A 401 -28.16 -12.89 5.27
C LEU A 401 -29.33 -13.49 6.05
N HIS A 402 -30.43 -12.77 6.21
CA HIS A 402 -31.64 -13.28 6.85
C HIS A 402 -32.30 -14.41 6.06
N ASP A 403 -32.19 -14.37 4.72
CA ASP A 403 -32.78 -15.38 3.84
C ASP A 403 -31.95 -16.68 3.74
N GLN A 404 -30.79 -16.76 4.38
CA GLN A 404 -29.94 -17.94 4.34
C GLN A 404 -30.37 -18.97 5.40
N GLU A 405 -30.71 -20.19 4.97
CA GLU A 405 -31.00 -21.29 5.90
C GLU A 405 -29.73 -21.88 6.55
N ASP A 406 -28.56 -21.61 5.98
CA ASP A 406 -27.27 -22.18 6.39
C ASP A 406 -26.38 -21.22 7.21
N LEU A 407 -26.92 -20.06 7.58
CA LEU A 407 -26.30 -19.08 8.47
C LEU A 407 -27.24 -18.77 9.64
N GLU A 408 -26.75 -18.84 10.88
CA GLU A 408 -27.54 -18.55 12.09
C GLU A 408 -27.02 -17.29 12.78
N LEU A 409 -27.91 -16.35 13.11
CA LEU A 409 -27.55 -15.18 13.91
C LEU A 409 -27.24 -15.60 15.35
N VAL A 410 -26.00 -15.45 15.79
CA VAL A 410 -25.53 -15.90 17.13
C VAL A 410 -25.19 -14.75 18.09
N LEU A 411 -24.91 -13.56 17.56
CA LEU A 411 -24.67 -12.35 18.35
C LEU A 411 -25.15 -11.12 17.59
N GLU A 412 -25.85 -10.24 18.29
CA GLU A 412 -26.21 -8.91 17.78
C GLU A 412 -25.97 -7.86 18.87
N ASN A 413 -25.34 -6.75 18.48
CA ASN A 413 -25.20 -5.55 19.30
C ASN A 413 -25.39 -4.30 18.43
N ASP A 414 -25.11 -3.11 18.98
CA ASP A 414 -25.38 -1.84 18.28
C ASP A 414 -24.52 -1.64 17.04
N CYS A 415 -23.34 -2.28 16.95
CA CYS A 415 -22.45 -2.18 15.79
C CYS A 415 -22.52 -3.39 14.84
N PHE A 416 -22.90 -4.58 15.32
CA PHE A 416 -22.76 -5.82 14.56
C PHE A 416 -23.97 -6.74 14.62
N LYS A 417 -24.15 -7.49 13.54
CA LYS A 417 -24.77 -8.82 13.54
C LYS A 417 -23.71 -9.85 13.16
N VAL A 418 -23.65 -10.95 13.92
CA VAL A 418 -22.68 -12.03 13.73
C VAL A 418 -23.43 -13.31 13.40
N TYR A 419 -23.17 -13.83 12.20
CA TYR A 419 -23.77 -15.06 11.72
C TYR A 419 -22.77 -16.21 11.78
N GLU A 420 -23.16 -17.32 12.39
CA GLU A 420 -22.42 -18.58 12.37
C GLU A 420 -22.82 -19.41 11.16
N ASN A 421 -21.83 -19.83 10.40
CA ASN A 421 -22.00 -20.80 9.32
C ASN A 421 -22.28 -22.18 9.91
N GLN A 422 -23.44 -22.77 9.57
CA GLN A 422 -23.84 -24.07 10.09
C GLN A 422 -22.97 -25.22 9.55
N TYR A 423 -22.27 -25.00 8.43
CA TYR A 423 -21.28 -25.94 7.95
C TYR A 423 -20.02 -25.92 8.82
N ARG A 424 -19.49 -27.12 9.08
CA ARG A 424 -18.15 -27.23 9.64
C ARG A 424 -17.12 -26.76 8.63
N VAL A 425 -16.12 -26.02 9.09
CA VAL A 425 -14.99 -25.54 8.27
C VAL A 425 -13.66 -25.98 8.86
N SER A 426 -12.64 -26.09 8.02
CA SER A 426 -11.27 -26.32 8.44
C SER A 426 -10.31 -25.70 7.43
N HIS A 427 -9.11 -25.35 7.88
CA HIS A 427 -8.05 -24.83 7.02
C HIS A 427 -7.57 -25.86 5.98
N SER A 428 -7.72 -27.16 6.28
CA SER A 428 -7.60 -28.23 5.30
C SER A 428 -8.67 -29.30 5.50
N TYR A 429 -9.15 -29.85 4.39
CA TYR A 429 -10.11 -30.94 4.38
C TYR A 429 -9.82 -31.88 3.23
N SER A 430 -10.39 -33.07 3.27
CA SER A 430 -10.12 -34.13 2.32
C SER A 430 -11.39 -34.61 1.63
N VAL A 431 -11.27 -34.88 0.32
CA VAL A 431 -12.37 -35.28 -0.56
C VAL A 431 -11.93 -36.39 -1.50
N ASP A 432 -12.90 -37.08 -2.11
CA ASP A 432 -12.66 -38.18 -3.06
C ASP A 432 -13.41 -37.99 -4.38
N LYS A 433 -13.90 -36.78 -4.66
CA LYS A 433 -14.67 -36.46 -5.86
C LYS A 433 -14.18 -35.17 -6.48
N VAL A 434 -13.93 -35.20 -7.80
CA VAL A 434 -13.61 -34.03 -8.63
C VAL A 434 -14.71 -33.86 -9.66
N VAL A 435 -15.26 -32.66 -9.76
CA VAL A 435 -16.30 -32.28 -10.71
C VAL A 435 -15.77 -31.15 -11.59
N TYR A 436 -15.82 -31.37 -12.89
CA TYR A 436 -15.43 -30.34 -13.86
C TYR A 436 -16.62 -29.48 -14.25
N VAL A 437 -16.43 -28.17 -14.22
CA VAL A 437 -17.45 -27.17 -14.58
C VAL A 437 -16.91 -26.22 -15.63
N SER A 438 -17.78 -25.76 -16.52
CA SER A 438 -17.44 -24.80 -17.58
C SER A 438 -17.07 -23.42 -17.04
N GLY A 439 -17.58 -23.05 -15.86
CA GLY A 439 -17.32 -21.76 -15.25
C GLY A 439 -18.06 -21.56 -13.93
N MET A 440 -17.91 -20.36 -13.37
CA MET A 440 -18.52 -19.97 -12.10
C MET A 440 -20.05 -20.03 -12.11
N GLU A 441 -20.68 -19.73 -13.25
CA GLU A 441 -22.14 -19.77 -13.39
C GLU A 441 -22.68 -21.21 -13.26
N GLU A 442 -22.03 -22.18 -13.90
CA GLU A 442 -22.39 -23.60 -13.76
C GLU A 442 -22.14 -24.09 -12.32
N PHE A 443 -21.03 -23.66 -11.72
CA PHE A 443 -20.74 -23.97 -10.31
C PHE A 443 -21.85 -23.48 -9.37
N LEU A 444 -22.32 -22.24 -9.50
CA LEU A 444 -23.43 -21.71 -8.70
C LEU A 444 -24.76 -22.41 -8.98
N LYS A 445 -25.01 -22.83 -10.23
CA LYS A 445 -26.21 -23.64 -10.55
C LYS A 445 -26.16 -24.99 -9.84
N ARG A 446 -24.98 -25.63 -9.80
CA ARG A 446 -24.77 -26.91 -9.11
C ARG A 446 -24.85 -26.79 -7.60
N SER A 447 -24.38 -25.68 -7.00
CA SER A 447 -24.47 -25.49 -5.55
C SER A 447 -25.90 -25.48 -5.02
N LYS A 448 -26.90 -25.26 -5.86
CA LYS A 448 -28.32 -25.35 -5.49
C LYS A 448 -28.87 -26.77 -5.54
N LEU A 449 -28.14 -27.70 -6.13
CA LEU A 449 -28.59 -29.07 -6.43
C LEU A 449 -27.84 -30.13 -5.63
N GLU A 450 -26.60 -29.84 -5.20
CA GLU A 450 -25.73 -30.79 -4.51
C GLU A 450 -24.85 -30.09 -3.46
N ASP A 451 -24.42 -30.84 -2.45
CA ASP A 451 -23.48 -30.37 -1.43
C ASP A 451 -22.07 -30.20 -2.03
N ILE A 452 -21.68 -28.96 -2.31
CA ILE A 452 -20.42 -28.60 -2.93
C ILE A 452 -19.22 -28.82 -2.01
N SER A 453 -19.44 -28.95 -0.70
CA SER A 453 -18.34 -29.21 0.24
C SER A 453 -17.76 -30.62 0.08
N ARG A 454 -18.48 -31.53 -0.57
CA ARG A 454 -18.08 -32.94 -0.77
C ARG A 454 -17.16 -33.15 -1.97
N SER A 455 -17.02 -32.15 -2.85
CA SER A 455 -16.31 -32.29 -4.11
C SER A 455 -15.32 -31.14 -4.35
N VAL A 456 -14.29 -31.42 -5.13
CA VAL A 456 -13.40 -30.40 -5.70
C VAL A 456 -13.96 -29.99 -7.07
N TYR A 457 -14.27 -28.70 -7.22
CA TYR A 457 -14.78 -28.14 -8.48
C TYR A 457 -13.64 -27.50 -9.26
N VAL A 458 -13.36 -28.04 -10.45
CA VAL A 458 -12.30 -27.55 -11.36
C VAL A 458 -12.94 -26.88 -12.56
N ILE A 459 -12.54 -25.63 -12.82
CA ILE A 459 -13.04 -24.88 -13.98
C ILE A 459 -12.25 -25.31 -15.21
N ASP A 460 -12.91 -26.04 -16.11
CA ASP A 460 -12.38 -26.50 -17.40
C ASP A 460 -13.55 -26.69 -18.37
N GLU A 461 -13.62 -25.82 -19.38
CA GLU A 461 -14.70 -25.83 -20.38
C GLU A 461 -14.73 -27.12 -21.21
N GLN A 462 -13.57 -27.74 -21.48
CA GLN A 462 -13.48 -28.93 -22.32
C GLN A 462 -13.89 -30.20 -21.57
N MET A 463 -13.66 -30.23 -20.26
CA MET A 463 -14.00 -31.36 -19.39
C MET A 463 -15.33 -31.17 -18.66
N ALA A 464 -16.04 -30.06 -18.89
CA ALA A 464 -17.28 -29.72 -18.19
C ALA A 464 -18.29 -30.88 -18.16
N GLY A 465 -18.85 -31.15 -16.97
CA GLY A 465 -19.78 -32.25 -16.73
C GLY A 465 -19.11 -33.60 -16.41
N LYS A 466 -17.80 -33.74 -16.60
CA LYS A 466 -17.06 -34.94 -16.19
C LYS A 466 -16.93 -34.99 -14.66
N VAL A 467 -17.06 -36.19 -14.10
CA VAL A 467 -16.89 -36.48 -12.68
C VAL A 467 -15.83 -37.57 -12.52
N LEU A 468 -14.86 -37.36 -11.64
CA LEU A 468 -13.90 -38.36 -11.19
C LEU A 468 -14.20 -38.69 -9.74
N GLU A 469 -14.50 -39.94 -9.46
CA GLU A 469 -14.84 -40.41 -8.12
C GLU A 469 -13.88 -41.52 -7.72
N PHE A 470 -13.17 -41.31 -6.62
CA PHE A 470 -12.13 -42.21 -6.12
C PHE A 470 -12.65 -43.12 -5.01
N SER A 471 -13.62 -42.66 -4.23
CA SER A 471 -14.39 -43.46 -3.27
C SER A 471 -15.69 -42.74 -2.88
N ASP A 472 -16.64 -43.50 -2.34
CA ASP A 472 -17.92 -42.97 -1.86
C ASP A 472 -17.78 -42.59 -0.37
N GLY A 473 -17.85 -41.30 -0.04
CA GLY A 473 -17.72 -40.87 1.35
C GLY A 473 -17.71 -39.36 1.59
N GLU A 474 -18.20 -38.94 2.75
CA GLU A 474 -18.32 -37.54 3.16
C GLU A 474 -16.98 -36.81 3.33
N ARG A 475 -16.97 -35.48 3.21
CA ARG A 475 -15.79 -34.64 3.44
C ARG A 475 -15.13 -34.94 4.80
N GLY A 476 -13.84 -35.26 4.80
CA GLY A 476 -13.05 -35.49 6.01
C GLY A 476 -12.31 -34.22 6.43
N LEU A 477 -12.72 -33.56 7.51
CA LEU A 477 -11.98 -32.43 8.06
C LEU A 477 -10.63 -32.90 8.59
N LEU A 478 -9.57 -32.19 8.20
CA LEU A 478 -8.21 -32.49 8.63
C LEU A 478 -7.79 -31.51 9.72
N LYS A 479 -6.91 -31.96 10.60
CA LYS A 479 -6.31 -31.09 11.61
C LYS A 479 -5.06 -30.45 11.02
N THR A 480 -5.08 -29.13 10.91
CA THR A 480 -3.96 -28.35 10.39
C THR A 480 -3.27 -27.62 11.52
N ARG A 481 -1.98 -27.85 11.71
CA ARG A 481 -1.15 -27.13 12.68
C ARG A 481 -0.28 -26.12 11.96
N LYS A 482 -0.44 -24.84 12.30
CA LYS A 482 0.46 -23.78 11.84
C LYS A 482 1.81 -23.88 12.55
N VAL A 483 2.88 -24.13 11.80
CA VAL A 483 4.26 -24.06 12.33
C VAL A 483 4.75 -22.62 12.27
N HIS A 484 4.58 -21.96 11.12
CA HIS A 484 4.72 -20.51 10.93
C HIS A 484 3.97 -20.11 9.65
N SER A 485 3.90 -18.82 9.31
CA SER A 485 3.07 -18.34 8.19
C SER A 485 3.40 -18.91 6.80
N ALA A 486 4.56 -19.54 6.64
CA ALA A 486 5.01 -20.17 5.38
C ALA A 486 5.11 -21.71 5.47
N LYS A 487 4.70 -22.31 6.60
CA LYS A 487 4.71 -23.75 6.83
C LYS A 487 3.55 -24.21 7.72
N TYR A 488 2.80 -25.19 7.22
CA TYR A 488 1.77 -25.90 7.97
C TYR A 488 2.07 -27.40 7.97
N CYS A 489 1.55 -28.10 8.98
CA CYS A 489 1.53 -29.55 9.04
C CYS A 489 0.07 -30.01 9.03
N VAL A 490 -0.26 -31.00 8.20
CA VAL A 490 -1.60 -31.57 8.06
C VAL A 490 -1.58 -33.01 8.58
N GLU A 491 -2.43 -33.30 9.55
CA GLU A 491 -2.62 -34.64 10.12
C GLU A 491 -3.83 -35.34 9.48
N GLY A 492 -3.72 -36.64 9.21
CA GLY A 492 -4.88 -37.52 8.99
C GLY A 492 -5.43 -37.60 7.56
N THR A 493 -4.58 -37.63 6.53
CA THR A 493 -4.98 -37.73 5.12
C THR A 493 -5.51 -39.12 4.75
N LYS A 494 -6.74 -39.43 5.17
CA LYS A 494 -7.39 -40.74 4.93
C LYS A 494 -8.02 -40.89 3.53
N LYS A 495 -8.22 -39.79 2.82
CA LYS A 495 -8.87 -39.72 1.49
C LYS A 495 -7.88 -39.31 0.42
N ASN A 496 -8.23 -39.46 -0.87
CA ASN A 496 -7.27 -39.32 -1.98
C ASN A 496 -6.84 -37.88 -2.27
N LEU A 497 -7.66 -36.88 -1.96
CA LEU A 497 -7.34 -35.47 -2.22
C LEU A 497 -7.40 -34.64 -0.94
N THR A 498 -6.45 -33.72 -0.78
CA THR A 498 -6.39 -32.74 0.30
C THR A 498 -6.52 -31.34 -0.26
N VAL A 499 -7.55 -30.62 0.16
CA VAL A 499 -7.77 -29.19 -0.16
C VAL A 499 -7.16 -28.34 0.94
N PHE A 500 -6.42 -27.29 0.55
CA PHE A 500 -5.80 -26.35 1.49
C PHE A 500 -6.29 -24.91 1.24
N THR A 501 -7.11 -24.41 2.16
CA THR A 501 -7.71 -23.09 2.06
C THR A 501 -6.67 -21.98 2.20
N GLN A 502 -6.84 -20.93 1.40
CA GLN A 502 -5.91 -19.81 1.32
C GLN A 502 -6.47 -18.57 2.04
N LYS A 503 -5.59 -17.77 2.64
CA LYS A 503 -5.95 -16.45 3.17
C LYS A 503 -6.01 -15.43 2.05
N GLN A 504 -6.90 -14.44 2.16
CA GLN A 504 -7.08 -13.37 1.16
C GLN A 504 -5.75 -12.74 0.72
N ASP A 505 -4.88 -12.36 1.67
CA ASP A 505 -3.62 -11.64 1.39
C ASP A 505 -2.42 -12.54 1.01
N THR A 506 -2.65 -13.81 0.66
CA THR A 506 -1.59 -14.73 0.24
C THR A 506 -1.29 -14.58 -1.25
N SER A 507 -0.03 -14.72 -1.67
CA SER A 507 0.27 -14.82 -3.10
C SER A 507 0.03 -16.26 -3.61
N TYR A 508 -0.64 -16.38 -4.75
CA TYR A 508 -1.00 -17.66 -5.37
C TYR A 508 -0.10 -17.94 -6.57
N PRO A 509 0.11 -19.21 -6.98
CA PRO A 509 -0.32 -20.48 -6.37
C PRO A 509 0.84 -21.24 -5.69
N TYR A 510 1.66 -20.57 -4.87
CA TYR A 510 2.99 -21.09 -4.52
C TYR A 510 3.06 -22.07 -3.32
N TRP A 511 1.97 -22.79 -3.01
CA TRP A 511 1.97 -23.81 -1.96
C TRP A 511 2.28 -25.20 -2.52
N THR A 512 3.11 -25.95 -1.81
CA THR A 512 3.46 -27.35 -2.13
C THR A 512 3.21 -28.24 -0.93
N MET A 513 2.80 -29.49 -1.15
CA MET A 513 2.67 -30.51 -0.11
C MET A 513 3.75 -31.58 -0.30
N ASP A 514 4.59 -31.81 0.71
CA ASP A 514 5.74 -32.72 0.66
C ASP A 514 6.65 -32.53 -0.57
N GLY A 515 6.74 -31.28 -1.04
CA GLY A 515 7.53 -30.88 -2.21
C GLY A 515 6.85 -31.09 -3.57
N LYS A 516 5.62 -31.63 -3.60
CA LYS A 516 4.79 -31.75 -4.81
C LYS A 516 3.92 -30.50 -5.02
N GLU A 517 3.73 -30.12 -6.28
CA GLU A 517 2.80 -29.05 -6.67
C GLU A 517 1.35 -29.53 -6.52
N PRO A 518 0.36 -28.61 -6.46
CA PRO A 518 -1.05 -28.97 -6.46
C PRO A 518 -1.42 -29.72 -7.75
N GLU A 519 -2.18 -30.80 -7.62
CA GLU A 519 -2.74 -31.57 -8.74
C GLU A 519 -3.88 -30.79 -9.41
N TYR A 520 -4.71 -30.12 -8.62
CA TYR A 520 -5.79 -29.26 -9.11
C TYR A 520 -5.78 -27.88 -8.45
N GLN A 521 -6.46 -26.94 -9.11
CA GLN A 521 -6.81 -25.63 -8.56
C GLN A 521 -8.33 -25.54 -8.46
N MET A 522 -8.88 -25.84 -7.29
CA MET A 522 -10.31 -25.72 -7.05
C MET A 522 -10.72 -24.25 -7.22
N LEU A 523 -11.77 -24.04 -8.02
CA LEU A 523 -12.24 -22.70 -8.45
C LEU A 523 -11.16 -21.82 -9.08
N GLY A 524 -10.07 -22.44 -9.58
CA GLY A 524 -8.95 -21.76 -10.22
C GLY A 524 -7.90 -21.16 -9.27
N PHE A 525 -8.05 -21.27 -7.95
CA PHE A 525 -7.09 -20.67 -7.00
C PHE A 525 -6.86 -21.41 -5.68
N ILE A 526 -7.71 -22.36 -5.31
CA ILE A 526 -7.55 -23.12 -4.07
C ILE A 526 -6.73 -24.38 -4.40
N PRO A 527 -5.51 -24.54 -3.86
CA PRO A 527 -4.67 -25.68 -4.19
C PRO A 527 -5.24 -26.97 -3.61
N VAL A 528 -5.26 -28.00 -4.46
CA VAL A 528 -5.67 -29.37 -4.12
C VAL A 528 -4.51 -30.31 -4.41
N PHE A 529 -4.15 -31.13 -3.44
CA PHE A 529 -3.02 -32.05 -3.53
C PHE A 529 -3.50 -33.50 -3.47
N GLU A 530 -2.78 -34.40 -4.15
CA GLU A 530 -2.89 -35.83 -3.86
C GLU A 530 -2.45 -36.08 -2.42
N SER A 531 -3.32 -36.70 -1.64
CA SER A 531 -3.02 -37.09 -0.27
C SER A 531 -1.93 -38.15 -0.21
N VAL A 532 -1.09 -38.07 0.82
CA VAL A 532 -0.16 -39.14 1.16
C VAL A 532 -0.93 -40.18 1.97
N SER A 533 -0.95 -41.43 1.52
CA SER A 533 -1.69 -42.49 2.19
C SER A 533 -1.02 -42.90 3.52
N GLY A 534 -1.78 -42.87 4.62
CA GLY A 534 -1.36 -43.35 5.94
C GLY A 534 -1.57 -42.33 7.08
N ASP A 535 -1.23 -42.71 8.31
CA ASP A 535 -1.26 -41.83 9.50
C ASP A 535 -0.11 -40.81 9.55
N SER A 536 0.60 -40.60 8.44
CA SER A 536 1.75 -39.69 8.37
C SER A 536 1.34 -38.22 8.27
N GLU A 537 2.03 -37.35 9.02
CA GLU A 537 1.93 -35.89 8.87
C GLU A 537 2.47 -35.43 7.50
N ALA A 538 1.71 -34.59 6.79
CA ALA A 538 2.13 -33.97 5.52
C ALA A 538 2.60 -32.52 5.73
N ASP A 539 3.71 -32.14 5.08
CA ASP A 539 4.37 -30.85 5.21
C ASP A 539 3.89 -29.89 4.09
N LEU A 540 3.09 -28.88 4.43
CA LEU A 540 2.72 -27.79 3.52
C LEU A 540 3.73 -26.65 3.61
N LYS A 541 4.34 -26.28 2.48
CA LYS A 541 5.37 -25.22 2.41
C LYS A 541 5.03 -24.18 1.35
N TYR A 542 5.19 -22.92 1.71
CA TYR A 542 5.07 -21.81 0.78
C TYR A 542 6.40 -21.65 0.01
N LYS A 543 6.48 -22.25 -1.18
CA LYS A 543 7.69 -22.35 -2.01
C LYS A 543 8.38 -21.02 -2.23
N ARG A 544 7.60 -19.95 -2.43
CA ARG A 544 8.14 -18.60 -2.66
C ARG A 544 8.90 -18.07 -1.45
N PHE A 545 8.47 -18.37 -0.22
CA PHE A 545 9.21 -18.01 0.99
C PHE A 545 10.63 -18.55 0.96
N TYR A 546 10.78 -19.85 0.74
CA TYR A 546 12.08 -20.50 0.80
C TYR A 546 12.97 -20.22 -0.43
N LYS A 547 12.37 -20.03 -1.62
CA LYS A 547 13.14 -19.80 -2.86
C LYS A 547 13.46 -18.33 -3.15
N LEU A 548 12.67 -17.39 -2.62
CA LEU A 548 12.80 -15.97 -2.95
C LEU A 548 12.97 -15.10 -1.70
N TYR A 549 12.00 -15.11 -0.78
CA TYR A 549 12.02 -14.19 0.36
C TYR A 549 13.19 -14.47 1.31
N LEU A 550 13.38 -15.72 1.74
CA LEU A 550 14.43 -16.10 2.69
C LEU A 550 15.85 -15.82 2.15
N PRO A 551 16.22 -16.21 0.92
CA PRO A 551 17.51 -15.81 0.34
C PRO A 551 17.68 -14.29 0.25
N ALA A 552 16.63 -13.55 -0.14
CA ALA A 552 16.66 -12.09 -0.19
C ALA A 552 16.89 -11.44 1.18
N TYR A 553 16.29 -12.01 2.24
CA TYR A 553 16.50 -11.58 3.62
C TYR A 553 17.92 -11.84 4.08
N ILE A 554 18.48 -13.01 3.76
CA ILE A 554 19.86 -13.37 4.08
C ILE A 554 20.84 -12.40 3.39
N VAL A 555 20.66 -12.14 2.09
CA VAL A 555 21.51 -11.20 1.34
C VAL A 555 21.45 -9.79 1.96
N SER A 556 20.25 -9.31 2.28
CA SER A 556 20.07 -7.99 2.91
C SER A 556 20.76 -7.93 4.27
N LEU A 557 20.57 -8.94 5.13
CA LEU A 557 21.16 -9.01 6.47
C LEU A 557 22.69 -9.09 6.41
N VAL A 558 23.25 -9.97 5.58
CA VAL A 558 24.70 -10.09 5.40
C VAL A 558 25.28 -8.77 4.90
N SER A 559 24.63 -8.11 3.94
CA SER A 559 25.07 -6.82 3.42
C SER A 559 25.06 -5.73 4.49
N PHE A 560 24.05 -5.74 5.37
CA PHE A 560 23.98 -4.82 6.50
C PHE A 560 25.11 -5.07 7.51
N VAL A 561 25.34 -6.33 7.90
CA VAL A 561 26.42 -6.70 8.82
C VAL A 561 27.78 -6.31 8.25
N VAL A 562 28.05 -6.61 6.97
CA VAL A 562 29.30 -6.23 6.30
C VAL A 562 29.49 -4.72 6.30
N LEU A 563 28.44 -3.96 5.97
CA LEU A 563 28.47 -2.50 5.97
C LEU A 563 28.81 -1.93 7.36
N VAL A 564 28.19 -2.47 8.42
CA VAL A 564 28.45 -2.07 9.82
C VAL A 564 29.87 -2.43 10.26
N VAL A 565 30.37 -3.64 9.94
CA VAL A 565 31.74 -4.05 10.27
C VAL A 565 32.78 -3.17 9.58
N ILE A 566 32.57 -2.83 8.30
CA ILE A 566 33.46 -1.92 7.57
C ILE A 566 33.45 -0.54 8.23
N PHE A 567 32.28 -0.04 8.62
CA PHE A 567 32.14 1.24 9.29
C PHE A 567 32.91 1.28 10.62
N ILE A 568 32.76 0.26 11.48
CA ILE A 568 33.45 0.18 12.77
C ILE A 568 34.96 0.15 12.58
N ARG A 569 35.48 -0.77 11.76
CA ARG A 569 36.94 -0.93 11.55
C ARG A 569 37.60 0.32 11.01
N ARG A 570 36.97 0.97 10.00
CA ARG A 570 37.51 2.19 9.39
C ARG A 570 37.36 3.42 10.27
N HIS A 571 36.50 3.37 11.29
CA HIS A 571 36.37 4.43 12.29
C HIS A 571 37.38 4.26 13.41
N GLU A 572 37.71 3.03 13.81
CA GLU A 572 38.80 2.73 14.77
C GLU A 572 40.17 3.15 14.21
N ASP A 573 40.46 2.83 12.94
CA ASP A 573 41.68 3.26 12.23
C ASP A 573 41.87 4.80 12.22
N SER A 574 40.82 5.58 12.48
CA SER A 574 40.86 7.06 12.50
C SER A 574 41.13 7.67 13.88
N PHE A 575 41.15 6.87 14.95
CA PHE A 575 41.51 7.29 16.31
C PHE A 575 42.95 6.92 16.71
N ASP A 576 43.62 6.03 15.96
CA ASP A 576 45.01 5.60 16.20
C ASP A 576 46.07 6.39 15.38
N LEU A 577 45.73 7.61 14.95
CA LEU A 577 46.62 8.60 14.30
C LEU A 577 46.55 9.92 15.08
#